data_AF-A0A2V2EI05-F1
#
_entry.id   AF-A0A2V2EI05-F1
#
_cell.length_a   1.000
_cell.length_b   1.000
_cell.length_c   1.000
_cell.angle_alpha   90.00
_cell.angle_beta   90.00
_cell.angle_gamma   90.00
#
_symmetry.space_group_name_H-M   'P 1'
#
loop_
_entity.id
_entity.type
_entity.pdbx_description
1 polymer ?
#
loop_
_entity_poly.entity_id
_entity_poly.type
_entity_poly.pdbx_seq_one_letter_code
_entity_poly.pdbx_strand_id
1 'polypeptide(L)'
;MSKKILPRLIVGISFLAAAILFLLSELMPDQFGGFNLAWAGLIFSGASGLALLLNALFTKNSVALKKLQLLLSAILLIVAVLCLVSALALPDNLVLPIILVVAAAVLVLSILFTGGKKWDEGDNHKVGYKNYYQRKAEEEKNKPDDQQ
;
A
#
# COMPACT_ATOMS: atom_id res chain seq x y z
N MET A 1 5.64 20.17 -8.71
CA MET A 1 6.16 18.89 -8.20
C MET A 1 5.51 17.73 -8.96
N SER A 2 6.27 16.69 -9.33
CA SER A 2 5.70 15.46 -9.87
C SER A 2 4.76 14.83 -8.83
N LYS A 3 3.51 14.52 -9.22
CA LYS A 3 2.49 13.91 -8.34
C LYS A 3 2.97 12.60 -7.68
N LYS A 4 4.01 11.96 -8.24
CA LYS A 4 4.63 10.72 -7.73
C LYS A 4 5.59 10.94 -6.54
N ILE A 5 6.12 12.16 -6.37
CA ILE A 5 7.09 12.49 -5.31
C ILE A 5 6.36 12.83 -4.00
N LEU A 6 5.21 13.47 -4.09
CA LEU A 6 4.43 13.94 -2.95
C LEU A 6 4.19 12.88 -1.85
N PRO A 7 3.70 11.65 -2.15
CA PRO A 7 3.46 10.66 -1.10
C PRO A 7 4.75 10.21 -0.41
N ARG A 8 5.87 10.10 -1.15
CA ARG A 8 7.17 9.75 -0.58
C ARG A 8 7.69 10.85 0.34
N LEU A 9 7.45 12.09 -0.06
CA LEU A 9 7.82 13.27 0.72
C LEU A 9 6.98 13.36 2.00
N ILE A 10 5.67 13.09 1.94
CA ILE A 10 4.81 13.05 3.14
C ILE A 10 5.30 11.97 4.11
N VAL A 11 5.63 10.76 3.62
CA VAL A 11 6.19 9.70 4.47
C VAL A 11 7.48 10.18 5.15
N GLY A 12 8.43 10.73 4.38
CA GLY A 12 9.70 11.22 4.90
C GLY A 12 9.55 12.37 5.92
N ILE A 13 8.71 13.35 5.62
CA ILE A 13 8.45 14.48 6.53
C ILE A 13 7.71 14.01 7.78
N SER A 14 6.74 13.09 7.66
CA SER A 14 6.02 12.57 8.83
C SER A 14 6.94 11.84 9.80
N PHE A 15 7.93 11.10 9.28
CA PHE A 15 8.95 10.45 10.10
C PHE A 15 9.83 11.48 10.81
N LEU A 16 10.36 12.47 10.07
CA LEU A 16 11.18 13.53 10.65
C LEU A 16 10.41 14.32 11.71
N ALA A 17 9.17 14.72 11.43
CA ALA A 17 8.34 15.46 12.37
C ALA A 17 8.08 14.65 13.65
N ALA A 18 7.71 13.36 13.52
CA ALA A 18 7.50 12.48 14.66
C ALA A 18 8.78 12.30 15.49
N ALA A 19 9.92 12.09 14.85
CA ALA A 19 11.21 11.92 15.53
C ALA A 19 11.67 13.20 16.24
N ILE A 20 11.55 14.36 15.58
CA ILE A 20 11.94 15.65 16.17
C ILE A 20 11.05 15.98 17.36
N LEU A 21 9.73 15.83 17.24
CA LEU A 21 8.81 16.11 18.34
C LEU A 21 9.02 15.14 19.52
N PHE A 22 9.32 13.88 19.24
CA PHE A 22 9.65 12.91 20.29
C PHE A 22 10.97 13.24 20.99
N LEU A 23 12.00 13.68 20.25
CA LEU A 23 13.23 14.15 20.87
C LEU A 23 12.96 15.41 21.71
N LEU A 24 12.16 16.35 21.22
CA LEU A 24 11.80 17.56 21.97
C LEU A 24 11.02 17.23 23.25
N SER A 25 10.18 16.19 23.26
CA SER A 25 9.49 15.75 24.48
C SER A 25 10.44 15.24 25.55
N GLU A 26 11.54 14.59 25.16
CA GLU A 26 12.57 14.12 26.09
C GLU A 26 13.52 15.24 26.56
N LEU A 27 13.86 16.18 25.66
CA LEU A 27 14.79 17.28 25.99
C LEU A 27 14.12 18.45 26.73
N MET A 28 12.84 18.73 26.45
CA MET A 28 12.10 19.87 27.00
C MET A 28 10.74 19.41 27.54
N PRO A 29 10.73 18.59 28.61
CA PRO A 29 9.50 18.01 29.14
C PRO A 29 8.49 19.06 29.64
N ASP A 30 8.96 20.23 30.10
CA ASP A 30 8.09 21.32 30.54
C ASP A 30 7.23 21.92 29.41
N GLN A 31 7.70 21.82 28.15
CA GLN A 31 6.99 22.36 26.98
C GLN A 31 6.33 21.25 26.15
N PHE A 32 6.95 20.08 26.06
CA PHE A 32 6.55 18.99 25.16
C PHE A 32 6.17 17.69 25.89
N GLY A 33 6.10 17.67 27.23
CA GLY A 33 5.88 16.44 28.01
C GLY A 33 4.53 15.74 27.77
N GLY A 34 3.55 16.41 27.15
CA GLY A 34 2.31 15.79 26.70
C GLY A 34 2.46 14.95 25.42
N PHE A 35 3.58 15.11 24.70
CA PHE A 35 3.92 14.33 23.52
C PHE A 35 4.71 13.09 23.95
N ASN A 36 4.26 11.91 23.53
CA ASN A 36 4.87 10.64 23.90
C ASN A 36 5.04 9.76 22.65
N LEU A 37 5.56 8.56 22.82
CA LEU A 37 5.80 7.64 21.70
C LEU A 37 4.52 7.27 20.94
N ALA A 38 3.36 7.23 21.60
CA ALA A 38 2.08 6.96 20.95
C ALA A 38 1.70 8.10 20.00
N TRP A 39 1.91 9.37 20.37
CA TRP A 39 1.72 10.51 19.47
C TRP A 39 2.68 10.50 18.29
N ALA A 40 3.95 10.17 18.52
CA ALA A 40 4.94 10.03 17.45
C ALA A 40 4.54 8.92 16.45
N GLY A 41 4.16 7.75 16.98
CA GLY A 41 3.67 6.62 16.20
C GLY A 41 2.42 6.98 15.40
N LEU A 42 1.46 7.69 16.01
CA LEU A 42 0.23 8.15 15.36
C LEU A 42 0.53 9.06 14.17
N ILE A 43 1.42 10.04 14.33
CA ILE A 43 1.77 10.97 13.26
C ILE A 43 2.40 10.22 12.09
N PHE A 44 3.41 9.40 12.35
CA PHE A 44 4.12 8.69 11.30
C PHE A 44 3.22 7.69 10.57
N SER A 45 2.55 6.82 11.33
CA SER A 45 1.70 5.76 10.77
C SER A 45 0.44 6.31 10.11
N GLY A 46 -0.21 7.32 10.71
CA GLY A 46 -1.40 7.96 10.17
C GLY A 46 -1.10 8.72 8.87
N ALA A 47 -0.09 9.59 8.88
CA ALA A 47 0.27 10.35 7.68
C ALA A 47 0.79 9.45 6.55
N SER A 48 1.64 8.47 6.87
CA SER A 48 2.16 7.51 5.88
C SER A 48 1.06 6.61 5.32
N GLY A 49 0.18 6.12 6.19
CA GLY A 49 -0.97 5.28 5.83
C GLY A 49 -1.91 6.02 4.87
N LEU A 50 -2.26 7.27 5.17
CA LEU A 50 -3.07 8.13 4.29
C LEU A 50 -2.34 8.46 2.98
N ALA A 51 -1.06 8.81 3.03
CA ALA A 51 -0.28 9.12 1.83
C ALA A 51 -0.24 7.93 0.85
N LEU A 52 -0.05 6.71 1.37
CA LEU A 52 -0.07 5.49 0.56
C LEU A 52 -1.47 5.16 0.03
N LEU A 53 -2.51 5.36 0.84
CA LEU A 53 -3.90 5.20 0.41
C LEU A 53 -4.20 6.10 -0.78
N LEU A 54 -4.01 7.40 -0.61
CA LEU A 54 -4.30 8.40 -1.64
C LEU A 54 -3.46 8.16 -2.90
N ASN A 55 -2.20 7.75 -2.75
CA ASN A 55 -1.36 7.43 -3.89
C ASN A 55 -1.87 6.20 -4.67
N ALA A 56 -2.36 5.17 -3.98
CA ALA A 56 -2.93 4.00 -4.65
C ALA A 56 -4.23 4.33 -5.41
N LEU A 57 -5.05 5.23 -4.86
CA LEU A 57 -6.33 5.64 -5.42
C LEU A 57 -6.17 6.60 -6.62
N PHE A 58 -5.35 7.63 -6.48
CA PHE A 58 -5.31 8.76 -7.41
C PHE A 58 -4.13 8.76 -8.39
N THR A 59 -3.12 7.91 -8.19
CA THR A 59 -1.96 7.83 -9.09
C THR A 59 -2.10 6.65 -10.06
N LYS A 60 -1.70 6.89 -11.32
CA LYS A 60 -1.54 5.83 -12.32
C LYS A 60 -0.35 4.94 -11.94
N ASN A 61 -0.66 3.85 -11.25
CA ASN A 61 0.25 2.80 -10.82
C ASN A 61 -0.19 1.45 -11.40
N SER A 62 0.74 0.50 -11.54
CA SER A 62 0.38 -0.89 -11.89
C SER A 62 -0.50 -1.52 -10.82
N VAL A 63 -1.32 -2.50 -11.19
CA VAL A 63 -2.24 -3.19 -10.25
C VAL A 63 -1.46 -3.80 -9.08
N ALA A 64 -0.30 -4.41 -9.34
CA ALA A 64 0.57 -4.96 -8.30
C ALA A 64 1.03 -3.88 -7.30
N LEU A 65 1.47 -2.73 -7.79
CA LEU A 65 1.92 -1.63 -6.93
C LEU A 65 0.76 -1.03 -6.13
N LYS A 66 -0.44 -0.91 -6.72
CA LYS A 66 -1.65 -0.47 -6.01
C LYS A 66 -2.01 -1.41 -4.86
N LYS A 67 -2.02 -2.74 -5.11
CA LYS A 67 -2.31 -3.74 -4.07
C LYS A 67 -1.32 -3.64 -2.91
N LEU A 68 -0.03 -3.51 -3.21
CA LEU A 68 1.00 -3.35 -2.18
C LEU A 68 0.79 -2.06 -1.37
N GLN A 69 0.53 -0.93 -2.04
CA GLN A 69 0.30 0.34 -1.36
C GLN A 69 -0.95 0.34 -0.48
N LEU A 70 -2.04 -0.30 -0.93
CA LEU A 70 -3.26 -0.45 -0.15
C LEU A 70 -3.06 -1.37 1.07
N LEU A 71 -2.30 -2.46 0.91
CA LEU A 71 -1.95 -3.35 2.02
C LEU A 71 -1.08 -2.63 3.07
N LEU A 72 -0.03 -1.94 2.63
CA LEU A 72 0.82 -1.14 3.53
C LEU A 72 0.02 -0.03 4.21
N SER A 73 -0.88 0.63 3.47
CA SER A 73 -1.78 1.63 4.00
C SER A 73 -2.69 1.05 5.09
N ALA A 74 -3.34 -0.09 4.85
CA ALA A 74 -4.18 -0.74 5.86
C ALA A 74 -3.41 -1.02 7.16
N ILE A 75 -2.21 -1.62 7.05
CA ILE A 75 -1.39 -1.93 8.21
C ILE A 75 -1.03 -0.66 8.98
N LEU A 76 -0.57 0.38 8.29
CA LEU A 76 -0.19 1.65 8.92
C LEU A 76 -1.38 2.37 9.55
N LEU A 77 -2.56 2.34 8.93
CA LEU A 77 -3.76 2.94 9.52
C LEU A 77 -4.26 2.17 10.75
N ILE A 78 -4.12 0.84 10.78
CA ILE A 78 -4.41 0.04 11.97
C ILE A 78 -3.42 0.40 13.09
N VAL A 79 -2.13 0.51 12.78
CA VAL A 79 -1.12 0.98 13.76
C VAL A 79 -1.47 2.38 14.26
N ALA A 80 -1.91 3.28 13.38
CA ALA A 80 -2.34 4.63 13.75
C ALA A 80 -3.52 4.59 14.74
N VAL A 81 -4.50 3.71 14.52
CA VAL A 81 -5.62 3.51 15.46
C VAL A 81 -5.11 3.01 16.82
N LEU A 82 -4.20 2.04 16.85
CA LEU A 82 -3.63 1.54 18.11
C LEU A 82 -2.87 2.63 18.86
N CYS A 83 -2.07 3.44 18.15
CA CYS A 83 -1.40 4.59 18.71
C CYS A 83 -2.39 5.65 19.23
N LEU A 84 -3.48 5.91 18.50
CA LEU A 84 -4.53 6.86 18.90
C LEU A 84 -5.22 6.40 20.19
N VAL A 85 -5.60 5.12 20.27
CA VAL A 85 -6.21 4.51 21.45
C VAL A 85 -5.29 4.68 22.65
N SER A 86 -4.00 4.37 22.50
CA SER A 86 -3.02 4.52 23.56
C SER A 86 -2.79 5.99 23.95
N ALA A 87 -2.77 6.91 22.99
CA ALA A 87 -2.52 8.33 23.22
C ALA A 87 -3.72 9.04 23.91
N LEU A 88 -4.94 8.63 23.57
CA LEU A 88 -6.18 9.20 24.11
C LEU A 88 -6.77 8.40 25.28
N ALA A 89 -6.12 7.30 25.68
CA ALA A 89 -6.63 6.37 26.68
C ALA A 89 -8.10 5.95 26.41
N LEU A 90 -8.41 5.63 25.16
CA LEU A 90 -9.75 5.19 24.77
C LEU A 90 -10.09 3.85 25.43
N PRO A 91 -11.38 3.59 25.72
CA PRO A 91 -11.80 2.34 26.32
C PRO A 91 -11.61 1.15 25.37
N ASP A 92 -11.12 0.04 25.92
CA ASP A 92 -10.69 -1.14 25.15
C ASP A 92 -11.79 -1.75 24.27
N ASN A 93 -13.05 -1.61 24.68
CA ASN A 93 -14.21 -2.10 23.92
C ASN A 93 -14.40 -1.38 22.58
N LEU A 94 -13.83 -0.20 22.38
CA LEU A 94 -13.91 0.55 21.13
C LEU A 94 -12.79 0.20 20.14
N VAL A 95 -11.71 -0.44 20.61
CA VAL A 95 -10.50 -0.69 19.79
C VAL A 95 -10.82 -1.59 18.60
N LEU A 96 -11.42 -2.75 18.86
CA LEU A 96 -11.75 -3.72 17.82
C LEU A 96 -12.78 -3.16 16.80
N PRO A 97 -13.89 -2.52 17.22
CA PRO A 97 -14.80 -1.85 16.30
C PRO A 97 -14.11 -0.85 15.35
N ILE A 98 -13.24 0.02 15.87
CA ILE A 98 -12.55 1.03 15.05
C ILE A 98 -11.63 0.35 14.02
N ILE A 99 -10.85 -0.66 14.46
CA ILE A 99 -9.96 -1.42 13.56
C ILE A 99 -10.78 -2.10 12.44
N LEU A 100 -11.91 -2.73 12.78
CA LEU A 100 -12.77 -3.39 11.80
C LEU A 100 -13.34 -2.41 10.78
N VAL A 101 -13.75 -1.22 11.21
CA VAL A 101 -14.24 -0.16 10.30
C VAL A 101 -13.13 0.27 9.34
N VAL A 102 -11.91 0.51 9.84
CA VAL A 102 -10.76 0.90 9.01
C VAL A 102 -10.39 -0.21 8.03
N ALA A 103 -10.29 -1.46 8.51
CA ALA A 103 -9.96 -2.61 7.67
C ALA A 103 -11.02 -2.83 6.58
N ALA A 104 -12.31 -2.74 6.92
CA ALA A 104 -13.42 -2.86 5.97
C ALA A 104 -13.36 -1.76 4.92
N ALA A 105 -13.10 -0.51 5.31
CA ALA A 105 -12.97 0.61 4.38
C ALA A 105 -11.83 0.38 3.36
N VAL A 106 -10.64 -0.01 3.83
CA VAL A 106 -9.51 -0.28 2.92
C VAL A 106 -9.78 -1.51 2.05
N LEU A 107 -10.45 -2.54 2.58
CA LEU A 107 -10.82 -3.73 1.81
C LEU A 107 -11.79 -3.37 0.67
N VAL A 108 -12.85 -2.60 0.96
CA VAL A 108 -13.78 -2.11 -0.07
C VAL A 108 -13.04 -1.29 -1.12
N LEU A 109 -12.18 -0.36 -0.71
CA LEU A 109 -11.35 0.43 -1.63
C LEU A 109 -10.43 -0.46 -2.47
N SER A 110 -9.86 -1.54 -1.89
CA SER A 110 -9.01 -2.47 -2.64
C SER A 110 -9.77 -3.18 -3.74
N ILE A 111 -11.00 -3.64 -3.49
CA ILE A 111 -11.83 -4.30 -4.49
C ILE A 111 -12.16 -3.32 -5.62
N LEU A 112 -12.60 -2.11 -5.27
CA LEU A 112 -13.02 -1.10 -6.24
C LEU A 112 -11.89 -0.59 -7.13
N PHE A 113 -10.69 -0.37 -6.56
CA PHE A 113 -9.58 0.28 -7.27
C PHE A 113 -8.54 -0.69 -7.84
N THR A 114 -8.65 -1.99 -7.55
CA THR A 114 -7.77 -3.04 -8.12
C THR A 114 -8.49 -4.04 -9.03
N GLY A 115 -9.83 -3.97 -9.14
CA GLY A 115 -10.67 -4.86 -9.96
C GLY A 115 -10.70 -4.60 -11.49
N GLY A 116 -9.78 -3.80 -12.03
CA GLY A 116 -9.71 -3.52 -13.47
C GLY A 116 -9.26 -4.74 -14.29
N LYS A 117 -9.88 -4.96 -15.46
CA LYS A 117 -9.59 -6.07 -16.39
C LYS A 117 -8.09 -6.24 -16.60
N LYS A 118 -7.63 -7.50 -16.54
CA LYS A 118 -6.32 -8.04 -16.95
C LYS A 118 -6.04 -7.86 -18.46
N TRP A 119 -6.35 -6.70 -19.03
CA TRP A 119 -6.18 -6.42 -20.46
C TRP A 119 -4.71 -6.41 -20.90
N ASP A 120 -3.79 -6.57 -19.95
CA ASP A 120 -2.33 -6.57 -20.11
C ASP A 120 -1.70 -7.94 -19.74
N GLU A 121 -2.50 -8.98 -19.46
CA GLU A 121 -1.98 -10.34 -19.62
C GLU A 121 -1.78 -10.54 -21.12
N GLY A 122 -0.54 -10.34 -21.59
CA GLY A 122 -0.18 -10.60 -22.97
C GLY A 122 -0.67 -12.00 -23.39
N ASP A 123 -1.03 -12.16 -24.67
CA ASP A 123 -1.61 -13.40 -25.20
C ASP A 123 -0.79 -14.65 -24.84
N ASN A 124 0.50 -14.47 -24.54
CA ASN A 124 1.45 -15.42 -23.99
C ASN A 124 1.09 -16.06 -22.64
N HIS A 125 0.12 -15.52 -21.90
CA HIS A 125 -0.41 -16.12 -20.68
C HIS A 125 -1.75 -16.86 -20.89
N LYS A 126 -2.32 -16.87 -22.10
CA LYS A 126 -3.53 -17.63 -22.40
C LYS A 126 -3.24 -19.13 -22.44
N VAL A 127 -4.16 -19.91 -21.86
CA VAL A 127 -4.12 -21.39 -21.97
C VAL A 127 -4.18 -21.76 -23.45
N GLY A 128 -3.13 -22.43 -23.94
CA GLY A 128 -2.98 -22.81 -25.35
C GLY A 128 -2.07 -21.90 -26.18
N TYR A 129 -1.47 -20.85 -25.62
CA TYR A 129 -0.50 -20.04 -26.34
C TYR A 129 0.78 -20.84 -26.63
N LYS A 130 1.12 -20.99 -27.91
CA LYS A 130 2.34 -21.68 -28.36
C LYS A 130 3.47 -20.69 -28.66
N ASN A 131 4.62 -20.93 -28.05
CA ASN A 131 5.82 -20.13 -28.21
C ASN A 131 6.30 -20.20 -29.68
N TYR A 132 7.11 -19.25 -30.15
CA TYR A 132 7.70 -19.30 -31.51
C TYR A 132 8.37 -20.65 -31.81
N TYR A 133 9.17 -21.16 -30.88
CA TYR A 133 9.84 -22.45 -31.00
C TYR A 133 8.86 -23.64 -31.06
N GLN A 134 7.75 -23.58 -30.33
CA GLN A 134 6.73 -24.63 -30.36
C GLN A 134 5.97 -24.61 -31.69
N ARG A 135 5.66 -23.41 -32.22
CA ARG A 135 5.06 -23.25 -33.56
C ARG A 135 6.00 -23.76 -34.65
N LYS A 136 7.29 -23.42 -34.58
CA LYS A 136 8.30 -23.92 -35.52
C LYS A 136 8.49 -25.43 -35.49
N ALA A 137 8.52 -26.04 -34.31
CA ALA A 137 8.64 -27.48 -34.17
C ALA A 137 7.39 -28.23 -34.72
N GLU A 138 6.21 -27.65 -34.61
CA GLU A 138 4.98 -28.20 -35.23
C GLU A 138 4.97 -28.01 -36.75
N GLU A 139 5.40 -26.86 -37.26
CA GLU A 139 5.57 -26.62 -38.70
C GLU A 139 6.55 -27.61 -39.32
N GLU A 140 7.65 -27.96 -38.63
CA GLU A 140 8.62 -28.93 -39.12
C GLU A 140 8.11 -30.37 -39.07
N LYS A 141 7.32 -30.74 -38.06
CA LYS A 141 6.69 -32.07 -37.98
C LYS A 141 5.56 -32.29 -38.99
N ASN A 142 4.92 -31.22 -39.44
CA ASN A 142 3.82 -31.27 -40.41
C ASN A 142 4.28 -31.00 -41.86
N LYS A 143 5.57 -30.86 -42.13
CA LYS A 143 6.06 -30.86 -43.52
C LYS A 143 5.83 -32.27 -44.09
N PRO A 144 5.07 -32.41 -45.20
CA PRO A 144 4.97 -33.68 -45.89
C PRO A 144 6.37 -34.08 -46.39
N ASP A 145 6.64 -35.37 -46.38
CA ASP A 145 7.87 -36.05 -46.80
C ASP A 145 8.10 -35.96 -48.34
N ASP A 146 7.79 -34.82 -48.96
CA ASP A 146 7.87 -34.58 -50.42
C ASP A 146 9.24 -34.01 -50.84
N GLN A 147 10.32 -34.47 -50.21
CA GLN A 147 11.69 -34.30 -50.73
C GLN A 147 12.53 -35.55 -50.42
N GLN A 148 12.14 -36.68 -51.02
CA GLN A 148 13.06 -37.79 -51.33
C GLN A 148 13.32 -37.83 -52.84
#